data_AF-A0A7L6LE54-F1
#
_entry.id   AF-A0A7L6LE54-F1
#
_cell.length_a   1.000
_cell.length_b   1.000
_cell.length_c   1.000
_cell.angle_alpha   90.00
_cell.angle_beta   90.00
_cell.angle_gamma   90.00
#
_symmetry.space_group_name_H-M   'P 1'
#
loop_
_entity.id
_entity.type
_entity.pdbx_description
1 polymer ?
#
loop_
_entity_poly.entity_id
_entity_poly.type
_entity_poly.pdbx_seq_one_letter_code
_entity_poly.pdbx_strand_id
1 'polypeptide(L)' 'MKKAFAALFVLLSLVASTQAFAGRCQHDSDTAADGSRCGGRSADSRPGGGGIR' A
#
# COMPACT_ATOMS: atom_id res chain seq x y z
N MET A 1 5.98 -36.00 -9.44
CA MET A 1 5.71 -35.20 -8.21
C MET A 1 6.64 -34.00 -8.02
N LYS A 2 7.96 -34.09 -8.27
CA LYS A 2 8.93 -32.98 -8.05
C LYS A 2 8.64 -31.67 -8.80
N LYS A 3 8.05 -31.75 -10.00
CA LYS A 3 7.75 -30.57 -10.84
C LYS A 3 6.58 -29.73 -10.33
N ALA A 4 5.66 -30.35 -9.59
CA ALA A 4 4.53 -29.65 -8.98
C ALA A 4 5.01 -28.71 -7.86
N PHE A 5 5.99 -29.14 -7.08
CA PHE A 5 6.58 -28.30 -6.03
C PHE A 5 7.36 -27.11 -6.60
N ALA A 6 8.08 -27.30 -7.70
CA ALA A 6 8.76 -26.18 -8.38
C ALA A 6 7.76 -25.15 -8.93
N ALA A 7 6.68 -25.61 -9.56
CA ALA A 7 5.63 -24.72 -10.07
C ALA A 7 4.92 -23.96 -8.94
N LEU A 8 4.63 -24.64 -7.82
CA LEU A 8 4.05 -24.03 -6.64
C LEU A 8 4.95 -22.93 -6.06
N PHE A 9 6.26 -23.18 -5.97
CA PHE A 9 7.21 -22.23 -5.42
C PHE A 9 7.34 -20.96 -6.27
N VAL A 10 7.34 -21.11 -7.60
CA VAL A 10 7.35 -19.99 -8.55
C VAL A 10 6.06 -19.17 -8.45
N LEU A 11 4.90 -19.82 -8.36
CA LEU A 11 3.62 -19.12 -8.17
C LEU A 11 3.57 -18.36 -6.85
N LEU A 12 4.11 -18.91 -5.77
CA LEU A 12 4.13 -18.27 -4.45
C LEU A 12 5.03 -17.03 -4.44
N SER A 13 6.15 -17.04 -5.16
CA SER A 13 7.03 -15.86 -5.26
C SER A 13 6.39 -14.66 -5.97
N LEU A 14 5.42 -14.87 -6.88
CA LEU A 14 4.73 -13.77 -7.57
C LEU A 14 3.73 -13.03 -6.67
N VAL A 15 3.16 -13.70 -5.65
CA VAL A 15 2.14 -13.11 -4.77
C VAL A 15 2.74 -12.13 -3.75
N ALA A 16 4.01 -12.31 -3.39
CA ALA A 16 4.71 -11.49 -2.40
C ALA A 16 5.07 -10.08 -2.90
N SER A 17 5.05 -9.85 -4.21
CA SER A 17 5.26 -8.54 -4.84
C SER A 17 4.01 -7.67 -4.89
N THR A 18 2.90 -8.11 -4.30
CA THR A 18 1.74 -7.25 -4.08
C THR A 18 2.11 -6.26 -2.98
N GLN A 19 2.72 -5.14 -3.38
CA GLN A 19 2.77 -3.95 -2.55
C GLN A 19 1.33 -3.72 -2.10
N ALA A 20 1.08 -3.87 -0.79
CA ALA A 20 -0.14 -3.40 -0.19
C ALA A 20 -0.19 -1.90 -0.49
N PHE A 21 -0.82 -1.55 -1.61
CA PHE A 21 -1.18 -0.19 -1.95
C PHE A 21 -2.22 0.22 -0.91
N ALA A 22 -1.75 0.55 0.30
CA ALA A 22 -2.43 1.48 1.15
C ALA A 22 -2.62 2.71 0.25
N GLY A 23 -3.88 2.99 -0.11
CA GLY A 23 -4.22 4.10 -0.99
C GLY A 23 -3.54 5.39 -0.53
N ARG A 24 -3.48 6.39 -1.42
CA ARG A 24 -2.92 7.70 -1.08
C ARG A 24 -3.39 8.10 0.32
N CYS A 25 -2.44 8.39 1.22
CA CYS A 25 -2.68 8.78 2.61
C CYS A 25 -3.95 9.64 2.72
N GLN A 26 -4.94 9.19 3.47
CA GLN A 26 -6.19 9.93 3.61
C GLN A 26 -6.00 11.01 4.68
N HIS A 27 -5.51 10.61 5.85
CA HIS A 27 -5.23 11.46 7.00
C HIS A 27 -3.73 11.69 7.20
N ASP A 28 -3.36 12.77 7.89
CA ASP A 28 -1.97 13.10 8.21
C ASP A 28 -1.34 12.08 9.17
N SER A 29 -2.15 11.46 10.02
CA SER A 29 -1.75 10.39 10.94
C SER A 29 -1.49 9.05 10.26
N ASP A 30 -1.89 8.88 9.00
CA ASP A 30 -1.71 7.63 8.28
C ASP A 30 -0.22 7.32 8.06
N THR A 31 0.09 6.04 7.85
CA THR A 31 1.45 5.58 7.54
C THR A 31 1.58 5.37 6.04
N ALA A 32 2.57 6.03 5.45
CA ALA A 32 2.89 5.90 4.05
C ALA A 32 3.53 4.54 3.74
N ALA A 33 3.62 4.18 2.46
CA ALA A 33 4.19 2.90 2.02
C ALA A 33 5.67 2.72 2.39
N ASP A 34 6.39 3.83 2.66
CA ASP A 34 7.77 3.83 3.14
C ASP A 34 7.90 3.74 4.68
N GLY A 35 6.78 3.58 5.39
CA GLY A 35 6.72 3.51 6.86
C GLY A 35 6.76 4.87 7.56
N SER A 36 6.89 5.98 6.82
CA SER A 36 6.85 7.33 7.39
C SER A 36 5.41 7.82 7.62
N ARG A 37 5.22 8.81 8.49
CA ARG A 37 3.90 9.46 8.65
C ARG A 37 3.55 10.29 7.43
N CYS A 38 2.30 10.22 6.98
CA CYS A 38 1.84 10.92 5.80
C CYS A 38 1.94 12.44 5.94
N GLY A 39 1.58 13.01 7.09
CA GLY A 39 1.68 14.44 7.38
C GLY A 39 1.00 15.29 6.30
N GLY A 40 1.67 16.35 5.85
CA GLY A 40 1.16 17.25 4.81
C GLY A 40 0.94 16.63 3.42
N ARG A 41 1.29 15.36 3.22
CA ARG A 41 1.06 14.62 1.97
C ARG A 41 -0.32 13.98 1.90
N SER A 42 -1.07 13.99 3.01
CA SER A 42 -2.40 13.41 3.12
C SER A 42 -3.45 14.16 2.29
N ALA A 43 -4.54 13.47 1.95
CA ALA A 43 -5.64 14.05 1.18
C ALA A 43 -6.29 15.21 1.92
N ASP A 44 -6.50 15.08 3.23
CA ASP A 44 -7.07 16.14 4.08
C ASP A 44 -6.16 17.36 4.21
N SER A 45 -4.83 17.17 4.11
CA SER A 45 -3.87 18.27 4.12
C SER A 45 -3.84 19.07 2.81
N ARG A 46 -4.44 18.55 1.73
CA ARG A 46 -4.46 19.26 0.44
C ARG A 46 -5.48 20.41 0.49
N PRO A 47 -5.14 21.58 -0.07
CA PRO A 47 -6.09 22.69 -0.21
C PRO A 47 -7.34 22.22 -0.98
N GLY A 48 -8.52 22.31 -0.35
CA GLY A 48 -9.80 21.82 -0.89
C GLY A 48 -10.13 20.35 -0.61
N GLY A 49 -9.24 19.60 0.06
CA GLY A 49 -9.45 18.18 0.43
C GLY A 49 -10.31 17.95 1.67
N GLY A 50 -10.47 18.97 2.52
CA GLY A 50 -11.46 19.00 3.60
C GLY A 50 -12.86 19.27 3.05
N GLY A 51 -13.40 18.35 2.25
CA GLY A 51 -14.76 18.43 1.76
C GLY A 51 -15.75 18.41 2.93
N ILE A 52 -16.43 19.55 3.11
CA ILE A 52 -17.71 19.74 3.81
C ILE A 52 -18.30 18.47 4.47
N ARG A 53 -18.12 18.32 5.78
CA ARG A 53 -19.02 17.54 6.62
C ARG A 53 -19.67 18.46 7.63
#